data_AF-A0A2W4ZVF5-F1
#
_entry.id   AF-A0A2W4ZVF5-F1
#
_cell.length_a   1.000
_cell.length_b   1.000
_cell.length_c   1.000
_cell.angle_alpha   90.00
_cell.angle_beta   90.00
_cell.angle_gamma   90.00
#
_symmetry.space_group_name_H-M   'P 1'
#
loop_
_entity.id
_entity.type
_entity.pdbx_description
1 polymer ?
#
loop_
_entity_poly.entity_id
_entity_poly.type
_entity_poly.pdbx_seq_one_letter_code
_entity_poly.pdbx_strand_id
1 'polypeptide(L)'
;EQRQQFSLAVAAHGFEAKVELDDGGTLGQKRFRGRIAPAKQEGFVTLIVDNTEQVLEVANIKKARLALTDELIKAMQKQRLEKQNAVN
;
A
#
# COMPACT_ATOMS: atom_id res chain seq x y z
N GLU A 1 4.23 14.33 10.95
CA GLU A 1 4.38 13.66 9.63
C GLU A 1 3.78 12.25 9.53
N GLN A 2 3.82 11.40 10.56
CA GLN A 2 3.36 9.99 10.48
C GLN A 2 1.88 9.76 10.08
N ARG A 3 0.97 10.70 10.38
CA ARG A 3 -0.47 10.56 10.03
C ARG A 3 -0.76 10.59 8.52
N GLN A 4 0.06 11.24 7.71
CA GLN A 4 -0.18 11.32 6.26
C GLN A 4 0.15 10.01 5.53
N GLN A 5 1.09 9.22 6.04
CA GLN A 5 1.43 7.91 5.47
C GLN A 5 0.35 6.85 5.77
N PHE A 6 -0.31 6.94 6.92
CA PHE A 6 -1.40 6.03 7.30
C PHE A 6 -2.66 6.21 6.43
N SER A 7 -2.99 7.46 6.10
CA SER A 7 -4.10 7.77 5.19
C SER A 7 -3.88 7.21 3.78
N LEU A 8 -2.62 7.11 3.33
CA LEU A 8 -2.30 6.58 2.01
C LEU A 8 -2.54 5.06 1.93
N ALA A 9 -2.27 4.33 3.03
CA ALA A 9 -2.56 2.90 3.11
C ALA A 9 -4.07 2.63 2.97
N VAL A 10 -4.92 3.43 3.62
CA VAL A 10 -6.40 3.35 3.53
C VAL A 10 -6.90 3.59 2.11
N ALA A 11 -6.36 4.58 1.40
CA ALA A 11 -6.74 4.87 0.02
C ALA A 11 -6.22 3.83 -1.00
N ALA A 12 -5.19 3.06 -0.63
CA ALA A 12 -4.54 2.09 -1.51
C ALA A 12 -5.01 0.64 -1.32
N HIS A 13 -6.07 0.41 -0.55
CA HIS A 13 -6.64 -0.92 -0.35
C HIS A 13 -6.99 -1.59 -1.69
N GLY A 14 -6.61 -2.85 -1.85
CA GLY A 14 -6.86 -3.62 -3.08
C GLY A 14 -5.81 -3.45 -4.18
N PHE A 15 -4.88 -2.49 -4.05
CA PHE A 15 -3.77 -2.36 -4.99
C PHE A 15 -2.58 -3.21 -4.59
N GLU A 16 -1.83 -3.66 -5.61
CA GLU A 16 -0.56 -4.33 -5.40
C GLU A 16 0.51 -3.29 -5.05
N ALA A 17 1.33 -3.60 -4.05
CA ALA A 17 2.39 -2.72 -3.56
C ALA A 17 3.69 -3.49 -3.36
N LYS A 18 4.79 -2.74 -3.50
CA LYS A 18 6.14 -3.17 -3.13
C LYS A 18 6.59 -2.36 -1.93
N VAL A 19 6.95 -3.07 -0.86
CA VAL A 19 7.40 -2.50 0.40
C VAL A 19 8.81 -3.00 0.69
N GLU A 20 9.72 -2.08 0.98
CA GLU A 20 11.08 -2.34 1.41
C GLU A 20 11.22 -1.91 2.88
N LEU A 21 11.74 -2.80 3.71
CA LEU A 21 12.05 -2.55 5.12
C LEU A 21 13.51 -2.13 5.32
N ASP A 22 13.80 -1.37 6.37
CA ASP A 22 15.17 -0.88 6.64
C ASP A 22 16.14 -1.99 7.07
N ASP A 23 15.66 -2.95 7.86
CA ASP A 23 16.46 -3.94 8.60
C ASP A 23 16.02 -5.40 8.38
N GLY A 24 15.16 -5.67 7.38
CA GLY A 24 14.73 -7.03 7.04
C GLY A 24 13.56 -7.56 7.88
N GLY A 25 13.04 -6.75 8.80
CA GLY A 25 11.94 -7.14 9.69
C GLY A 25 12.25 -8.40 10.50
N THR A 26 11.23 -8.90 11.22
CA THR A 26 11.34 -10.05 12.12
C THR A 26 11.67 -11.38 11.41
N LEU A 27 11.46 -11.45 10.09
CA LEU A 27 11.63 -12.66 9.27
C LEU A 27 12.87 -12.63 8.35
N GLY A 28 13.68 -11.57 8.41
CA GLY A 28 14.85 -11.38 7.54
C GLY A 28 14.53 -11.03 6.08
N GLN A 29 13.25 -10.97 5.71
CA GLN A 29 12.79 -10.55 4.40
C GLN A 29 12.75 -9.02 4.29
N LYS A 30 13.64 -8.46 3.48
CA LYS A 30 13.73 -6.99 3.27
C LYS A 30 12.68 -6.43 2.32
N ARG A 31 12.08 -7.26 1.46
CA ARG A 31 11.22 -6.82 0.37
C ARG A 31 9.97 -7.67 0.28
N PHE A 32 8.83 -7.01 0.32
CA PHE A 32 7.51 -7.61 0.19
C PHE A 32 6.85 -7.08 -1.07
N ARG A 33 6.19 -7.97 -1.80
CA ARG A 33 5.33 -7.64 -2.94
C ARG A 33 4.01 -8.35 -2.72
N GLY A 34 2.93 -7.59 -2.57
CA GLY A 34 1.64 -8.13 -2.23
C GLY A 34 0.52 -7.11 -2.35
N ARG A 35 -0.72 -7.56 -2.19
CA ARG A 35 -1.89 -6.69 -2.23
C ARG A 35 -2.12 -6.05 -0.87
N ILE A 36 -2.36 -4.73 -0.83
CA ILE A 36 -2.67 -4.02 0.41
C ILE A 36 -4.05 -4.44 0.89
N ALA A 37 -4.11 -4.91 2.13
CA ALA A 37 -5.33 -5.26 2.85
C ALA A 37 -5.63 -4.22 3.96
N PRO A 38 -6.86 -4.23 4.50
CA PRO A 38 -7.19 -3.49 5.71
C PRO A 38 -6.14 -3.59 6.80
N ALA A 39 -5.67 -2.43 7.26
CA ALA A 39 -4.80 -2.35 8.43
C ALA A 39 -5.58 -2.87 9.64
N LYS A 40 -5.06 -3.94 10.26
CA LYS A 40 -5.69 -4.53 11.45
C LYS A 40 -5.31 -3.81 12.74
N GLN A 41 -4.23 -3.02 12.71
CA GLN A 41 -3.68 -2.30 13.85
C GLN A 41 -3.13 -0.93 13.39
N GLU A 42 -3.29 0.09 14.23
CA GLU A 42 -2.67 1.39 14.01
C GLU A 42 -1.13 1.27 14.08
N GLY A 43 -0.42 1.95 13.19
CA GLY A 43 1.03 1.82 13.04
C GLY A 43 1.48 0.66 12.13
N PHE A 44 0.57 -0.17 11.60
CA PHE A 44 0.91 -1.32 10.76
C PHE A 44 0.20 -1.30 9.39
N VAL A 45 0.81 -1.96 8.41
CA VAL A 45 0.24 -2.24 7.08
C VAL A 45 0.11 -3.74 6.90
N THR A 46 -1.06 -4.20 6.46
CA THR A 46 -1.31 -5.60 6.12
C THR A 46 -1.11 -5.80 4.62
N LEU A 47 -0.24 -6.73 4.22
CA LEU A 47 -0.07 -7.17 2.83
C LEU A 47 -0.53 -8.63 2.70
N ILE A 48 -1.22 -8.96 1.61
CA ILE A 48 -1.44 -10.35 1.20
C ILE A 48 -0.33 -10.74 0.22
N VAL A 49 0.54 -11.66 0.64
CA VAL A 49 1.66 -12.22 -0.13
C VAL A 49 1.44 -13.73 -0.22
N ASP A 50 1.32 -14.29 -1.43
CA ASP A 50 1.07 -15.72 -1.65
C ASP A 50 -0.07 -16.30 -0.78
N ASN A 51 -1.20 -15.58 -0.74
CA ASN A 51 -2.39 -15.88 0.08
C ASN A 51 -2.16 -15.89 1.60
N THR A 52 -1.00 -15.41 2.07
CA THR A 52 -0.67 -15.27 3.47
C THR A 52 -0.66 -13.79 3.86
N GLU A 53 -1.22 -13.48 5.02
CA GLU A 53 -1.17 -12.12 5.57
C GLU A 53 0.21 -11.84 6.18
N GLN A 54 0.78 -10.70 5.79
CA GLN A 54 2.02 -10.17 6.33
C GLN A 54 1.71 -8.82 6.97
N VAL A 55 1.92 -8.71 8.28
CA VAL A 55 1.70 -7.48 9.03
C VAL A 55 3.07 -6.80 9.21
N LEU A 56 3.23 -5.62 8.60
CA LEU A 56 4.47 -4.87 8.59
C LEU A 56 4.31 -3.58 9.38
N GLU A 57 5.24 -3.32 10.30
CA GLU A 57 5.28 -2.07 11.05
C GLU A 57 5.71 -0.91 10.16
N VAL A 58 4.94 0.18 10.15
CA VAL A 58 5.22 1.36 9.32
C VAL A 58 6.55 2.00 9.68
N ALA A 59 6.93 1.97 10.96
CA ALA A 59 8.21 2.50 11.43
C ALA A 59 9.42 1.83 10.78
N ASN A 60 9.29 0.57 10.34
CA ASN A 60 10.37 -0.20 9.73
C ASN A 60 10.34 -0.12 8.20
N ILE A 61 9.36 0.57 7.60
CA ILE A 61 9.26 0.73 6.15
C ILE A 61 10.23 1.83 5.68
N LYS A 62 11.31 1.40 5.02
CA LYS A 62 12.24 2.29 4.32
C LYS A 62 11.57 2.95 3.12
N LYS A 63 10.80 2.18 2.35
CA LYS A 63 10.23 2.63 1.07
C LYS A 63 9.00 1.82 0.69
N ALA A 64 7.91 2.49 0.37
CA ALA A 64 6.71 1.87 -0.19
C ALA A 64 6.35 2.49 -1.55
N ARG A 65 5.98 1.65 -2.51
CA ARG A 65 5.50 2.08 -3.83
C ARG A 65 4.36 1.18 -4.27
N LEU A 66 3.33 1.77 -4.88
CA LEU A 66 2.33 0.98 -5.60
C LEU A 66 2.99 0.34 -6.82
N ALA A 67 2.69 -0.94 -7.05
CA ALA A 67 3.03 -1.59 -8.29
C ALA A 67 2.08 -1.03 -9.35
N LEU A 68 2.66 -0.47 -10.42
CA LEU A 68 1.89 0.02 -11.55
C LEU A 68 1.34 -1.19 -12.31
N THR A 69 0.16 -1.65 -11.92
CA THR A 69 -0.59 -2.70 -12.60
C THR A 69 -1.67 -2.07 -13.48
N ASP A 70 -2.15 -2.81 -14.48
CA ASP A 70 -3.23 -2.33 -15.36
C ASP A 70 -4.50 -1.94 -14.57
N GLU A 71 -4.75 -2.57 -13.41
CA GLU A 71 -5.83 -2.21 -12.49
C GLU A 71 -5.63 -0.82 -11.87
N LEU A 72 -4.39 -0.47 -11.48
CA LEU A 72 -4.06 0.86 -10.96
C LEU A 72 -4.20 1.93 -12.05
N ILE A 73 -3.79 1.62 -13.28
CA ILE A 73 -3.94 2.54 -14.42
C ILE A 73 -5.43 2.82 -14.69
N LYS A 74 -6.27 1.79 -14.71
CA LYS A 74 -7.72 1.94 -14.90
C LYS A 74 -8.36 2.74 -13.76
N ALA A 75 -7.99 2.48 -12.51
CA ALA A 75 -8.49 3.23 -11.36
C ALA A 75 -8.08 4.71 -11.40
N MET A 76 -6.84 5.01 -11.77
CA MET A 76 -6.36 6.39 -11.93
C MET A 76 -7.04 7.12 -13.08
N GLN A 77 -7.30 6.45 -14.21
CA GLN A 77 -8.04 7.03 -15.34
C GLN A 77 -9.48 7.39 -14.94
N LYS A 78 -10.16 6.50 -14.20
CA LYS A 78 -11.52 6.75 -13.71
C LYS A 78 -11.58 7.93 -12.73
N GLN A 79 -10.66 7.99 -11.77
CA GLN A 79 -10.59 9.10 -10.80
C GLN A 79 -10.34 10.46 -11.47
N ARG A 80 -9.55 10.49 -12.55
CA ARG A 80 -9.28 11.71 -13.32
C ARG A 80 -10.52 12.20 -14.07
N LEU A 81 -11.32 11.26 -14.59
CA LEU A 81 -12.56 11.54 -15.30
C LEU A 81 -13.66 12.05 -14.35
N GLU A 82 -13.79 11.47 -13.17
CA GLU A 82 -14.75 11.91 -12.14
C GLU A 82 -14.43 13.32 -11.61
N LYS A 83 -13.14 13.66 -11.44
CA LYS A 83 -12.73 15.02 -11.06
C LYS A 83 -12.97 16.07 -12.16
N GLN A 84 -13.01 15.68 -13.44
CA GLN A 84 -13.35 16.60 -14.53
C GLN A 84 -14.86 16.85 -14.63
N ASN A 85 -15.70 15.87 -14.33
CA ASN A 85 -17.16 16.05 -14.35
C ASN A 85 -17.72 16.77 -13.12
N ALA A 86 -16.98 16.82 -12.01
CA ALA A 86 -17.39 17.56 -10.81
C ALA A 86 -17.09 19.06 -10.85
N VAL A 87 -16.47 19.55 -11.94
CA VAL A 87 -16.06 20.97 -12.11
C VAL A 87 -16.86 21.66 -13.25
N ASN A 88 -17.84 20.97 -13.84
CA ASN A 88 -18.78 21.55 -14.82
C ASN A 88 -20.18 21.72 -14.24
#